data_AF-A0A2R6AE42-F1
#
_entry.id   AF-A0A2R6AE42-F1
#
_cell.length_a   1.000
_cell.length_b   1.000
_cell.length_c   1.000
_cell.angle_alpha   90.00
_cell.angle_beta   90.00
_cell.angle_gamma   90.00
#
_symmetry.space_group_name_H-M   'P 1'
#
loop_
_entity.id
_entity.type
_entity.pdbx_description
1 polymer ?
#
loop_
_entity_poly.entity_id
_entity_poly.type
_entity_poly.pdbx_seq_one_letter_code
_entity_poly.pdbx_strand_id
1 'polypeptide(L)'
;MCERVCAHKGSQGVQCAENSLKHELGDELLPLLLAHRDVVNRILEELWSHIEWEKRKIPGKKQWRLLPKYKVDVHSGKYKKKLRESLLQEWPFAAHWVDSAIKTAYSILRLGGKTMLKEKERGEDPLRKDSSQEPNKHS
;
A
#
# COMPACT_ATOMS: atom_id res chain seq x y z
N MET A 1 48.97 -6.55 -3.89
CA MET A 1 49.92 -7.10 -2.89
C MET A 1 49.12 -7.45 -1.65
N CYS A 2 48.72 -8.71 -1.55
CA CYS A 2 48.29 -9.32 -0.30
C CYS A 2 49.53 -9.54 0.55
N GLU A 3 49.48 -9.17 1.83
CA GLU A 3 50.09 -9.94 2.92
C GLU A 3 49.82 -9.27 4.27
N ARG A 4 49.05 -9.95 5.12
CA ARG A 4 49.40 -10.05 6.54
C ARG A 4 48.84 -11.35 7.14
N VAL A 5 49.66 -12.39 6.99
CA VAL A 5 50.02 -13.43 7.98
C VAL A 5 48.90 -13.96 8.88
N CYS A 6 48.42 -15.16 8.56
CA CYS A 6 47.69 -16.02 9.50
C CYS A 6 48.65 -16.54 10.58
N ALA A 7 48.40 -16.21 11.85
CA ALA A 7 48.97 -16.90 13.00
C ALA A 7 47.92 -17.87 13.56
N HIS A 8 48.14 -19.17 13.37
CA HIS A 8 47.40 -20.23 14.06
C HIS A 8 48.02 -20.47 15.43
N LYS A 9 47.24 -20.36 16.51
CA LYS A 9 47.29 -21.25 17.69
C LYS A 9 46.20 -20.87 18.69
N GLY A 10 45.41 -21.88 19.08
CA GLY A 10 44.62 -21.85 20.31
C GLY A 10 43.11 -21.87 20.09
N SER A 11 42.54 -23.07 20.16
CA SER A 11 41.14 -23.41 20.48
C SER A 11 40.17 -22.23 20.61
N GLN A 12 39.47 -21.92 19.52
CA GLN A 12 38.35 -20.99 19.54
C GLN A 12 37.16 -21.65 20.26
N GLY A 13 37.00 -21.33 21.55
CA GLY A 13 35.65 -21.09 22.03
C GLY A 13 35.15 -19.86 21.30
N VAL A 14 34.23 -20.04 20.35
CA VAL A 14 33.54 -18.92 19.71
C VAL A 14 32.71 -18.26 20.79
N GLN A 15 33.27 -17.23 21.43
CA GLN A 15 32.50 -16.31 22.23
C GLN A 15 31.79 -15.41 21.22
N CYS A 16 30.60 -15.83 20.79
CA CYS A 16 29.68 -14.96 20.08
C CYS A 16 29.45 -13.76 21.01
N ALA A 17 30.04 -12.62 20.69
CA ALA A 17 29.57 -11.37 21.24
C ALA A 17 28.11 -11.26 20.80
N GLU A 18 27.19 -11.53 21.72
CA GLU A 18 25.80 -11.09 21.59
C GLU A 18 25.86 -9.57 21.52
N ASN A 19 25.95 -9.06 20.29
CA ASN A 19 25.71 -7.66 20.02
C ASN A 19 24.21 -7.45 20.19
N SER A 20 23.75 -7.42 21.44
CA SER A 20 22.44 -6.92 21.82
C SER A 20 22.46 -5.41 21.55
N LEU A 21 22.35 -5.05 20.28
CA LEU A 21 21.89 -3.73 19.88
C LEU A 21 20.44 -3.67 20.34
N LYS A 22 20.24 -3.37 21.62
CA LYS A 22 18.97 -2.91 22.17
C LYS A 22 18.71 -1.54 21.56
N HIS A 23 18.32 -1.57 20.30
CA HIS A 23 17.88 -0.39 19.63
C HIS A 23 16.42 -0.24 20.02
N GLU A 24 16.08 0.88 20.65
CA GLU A 24 14.69 1.39 20.72
C GLU A 24 14.22 1.82 19.30
N LEU A 25 14.57 1.03 18.28
CA LEU A 25 14.36 1.27 16.85
C LEU A 25 12.87 1.29 16.51
N GLY A 26 12.04 0.63 17.32
CA GLY A 26 10.59 0.65 17.18
C GLY A 26 10.04 2.07 17.29
N ASP A 27 10.43 2.81 18.33
CA ASP A 27 9.89 4.15 18.59
C ASP A 27 10.41 5.20 17.61
N GLU A 28 11.64 5.03 17.11
CA GLU A 28 12.23 5.91 16.09
C GLU A 28 11.67 5.66 14.67
N LEU A 29 11.33 4.41 14.34
CA LEU A 29 10.87 4.03 12.99
C LEU A 29 9.35 4.09 12.84
N LEU A 30 8.60 3.95 13.95
CA LEU A 30 7.14 3.97 13.95
C LEU A 30 6.55 5.23 13.27
N PRO A 31 7.07 6.46 13.51
CA PRO A 31 6.58 7.65 12.81
C PRO A 31 6.69 7.55 11.29
N LEU A 32 7.80 7.00 10.78
CA LEU A 32 8.00 6.80 9.34
C LEU A 32 7.01 5.78 8.78
N LEU A 33 6.82 4.65 9.46
CA LEU A 33 5.92 3.59 9.01
C LEU A 33 4.47 4.05 8.98
N LEU A 34 4.04 4.80 10.01
CA LEU A 34 2.69 5.37 10.07
C LEU A 34 2.50 6.40 8.96
N ALA A 35 3.42 7.35 8.80
CA ALA A 35 3.36 8.33 7.73
C ALA A 35 3.35 7.65 6.34
N HIS A 36 4.13 6.60 6.15
CA HIS A 36 4.18 5.86 4.88
C HIS A 36 2.86 5.16 4.58
N ARG A 37 2.28 4.47 5.58
CA ARG A 37 0.95 3.86 5.48
C ARG A 37 -0.10 4.90 5.12
N ASP A 38 -0.08 6.05 5.78
CA ASP A 38 -1.08 7.09 5.60
C ASP A 38 -0.97 7.72 4.20
N VAL A 39 0.25 7.93 3.68
CA VAL A 39 0.46 8.35 2.29
C VAL A 39 -0.05 7.30 1.30
N VAL A 40 0.22 6.01 1.52
CA VAL A 40 -0.32 4.94 0.68
C VAL A 40 -1.85 5.01 0.66
N ASN A 41 -2.50 5.12 1.82
CA ASN A 41 -3.97 5.19 1.91
C ASN A 41 -4.54 6.44 1.22
N ARG A 42 -3.93 7.62 1.42
CA ARG A 42 -4.34 8.85 0.73
C ARG A 42 -4.28 8.70 -0.79
N ILE A 43 -3.19 8.13 -1.32
CA ILE A 43 -3.05 7.88 -2.77
C ILE A 43 -4.14 6.94 -3.26
N LEU A 44 -4.40 5.87 -2.51
CA LEU A 44 -5.43 4.90 -2.84
C LEU A 44 -6.81 5.57 -2.90
N GLU A 45 -7.19 6.32 -1.88
CA GLU A 45 -8.46 7.06 -1.84
C GLU A 45 -8.62 8.01 -3.04
N GLU A 46 -7.58 8.78 -3.36
CA GLU A 46 -7.58 9.67 -4.52
C GLU A 46 -7.78 8.89 -5.82
N LEU A 47 -7.01 7.81 -6.04
CA LEU A 47 -7.12 6.98 -7.23
C LEU A 47 -8.50 6.32 -7.33
N TRP A 48 -9.06 5.82 -6.24
CA TRP A 48 -10.39 5.22 -6.22
C TRP A 48 -11.50 6.24 -6.48
N SER A 49 -11.37 7.47 -6.01
CA SER A 49 -12.35 8.55 -6.27
C SER A 49 -12.49 8.88 -7.76
N HIS A 50 -11.44 8.61 -8.55
CA HIS A 50 -11.41 8.83 -9.99
C HIS A 50 -11.91 7.64 -10.82
N ILE A 51 -12.28 6.53 -10.17
CA ILE A 51 -12.75 5.31 -10.84
C ILE A 51 -14.27 5.20 -10.73
N GLU A 52 -14.94 5.21 -11.88
CA GLU A 52 -16.34 4.81 -12.01
C GLU A 52 -16.40 3.39 -12.55
N TRP A 53 -17.34 2.57 -12.07
CA TRP A 53 -17.51 1.21 -12.57
C TRP A 53 -18.70 1.13 -13.50
N GLU A 54 -18.44 0.88 -14.78
CA GLU A 54 -19.48 0.74 -15.80
C GLU A 54 -19.70 -0.73 -16.16
N LYS A 55 -20.95 -1.20 -16.14
CA LYS A 55 -21.30 -2.54 -16.65
C LYS A 55 -21.29 -2.48 -18.18
N ARG A 56 -20.32 -3.14 -18.81
CA ARG A 56 -20.23 -3.29 -20.25
C ARG A 56 -20.40 -4.74 -20.67
N LYS A 57 -21.17 -4.96 -21.73
CA LYS A 57 -21.24 -6.25 -22.40
C LYS A 57 -19.97 -6.46 -23.19
N ILE A 58 -19.33 -7.62 -23.04
CA ILE A 58 -18.17 -7.94 -23.88
C ILE A 58 -18.67 -8.24 -25.29
N PRO A 59 -18.15 -7.56 -26.34
CA PRO A 59 -18.54 -7.85 -27.71
C PRO A 59 -18.26 -9.33 -28.03
N GLY A 60 -19.24 -10.02 -28.60
CA GLY A 60 -19.14 -11.45 -28.93
C GLY A 60 -19.37 -12.43 -27.78
N LYS A 61 -19.68 -11.97 -26.55
CA LYS A 61 -20.04 -12.87 -25.42
C LYS A 61 -21.37 -12.47 -24.78
N LYS A 62 -22.02 -13.44 -24.12
CA LYS A 62 -23.23 -13.20 -23.30
C LYS A 62 -22.90 -12.61 -21.92
N GLN A 63 -21.62 -12.54 -21.55
CA GLN A 63 -21.14 -12.08 -20.25
C GLN A 63 -21.06 -10.55 -20.16
N TRP A 64 -21.45 -10.03 -19.00
CA TRP A 64 -21.23 -8.64 -18.59
C TRP A 64 -19.95 -8.54 -17.78
N ARG A 65 -19.20 -7.45 -17.94
CA ARG A 65 -18.07 -7.09 -17.09
C ARG A 65 -18.26 -5.68 -16.57
N LEU A 66 -17.98 -5.51 -15.30
CA LEU A 66 -17.71 -4.20 -14.75
C LEU A 66 -16.31 -3.80 -15.23
N LEU A 67 -16.18 -2.64 -15.85
CA LEU A 67 -14.91 -2.08 -16.28
C LEU A 67 -14.70 -0.72 -15.60
N PRO A 68 -13.49 -0.44 -15.11
CA PRO A 68 -13.18 0.87 -14.57
C PRO A 68 -13.17 1.88 -15.72
N LYS A 69 -13.92 2.95 -15.54
CA LYS A 69 -13.91 4.16 -16.34
C LYS A 69 -13.24 5.25 -15.51
N TYR A 70 -12.10 5.72 -15.97
CA TYR A 70 -11.35 6.75 -15.27
C TYR A 70 -11.86 8.13 -15.67
N LYS A 71 -12.20 8.99 -14.69
CA LYS A 71 -12.60 10.38 -14.95
C LYS A 71 -11.43 11.25 -15.40
N VAL A 72 -10.23 10.89 -14.92
CA VAL A 72 -8.97 11.58 -15.18
C VAL A 72 -7.98 10.55 -15.70
N ASP A 73 -7.04 10.96 -16.55
CA ASP A 73 -5.93 10.10 -16.93
C ASP A 73 -4.94 9.93 -15.76
N VAL A 74 -5.29 9.02 -14.85
CA VAL A 74 -4.49 8.64 -13.67
C VAL A 74 -3.17 7.95 -14.05
N HIS A 75 -2.99 7.55 -15.30
CA HIS A 75 -1.76 6.94 -15.77
C HIS A 75 -0.82 7.94 -16.44
N SER A 76 -1.30 9.15 -16.74
CA SER A 76 -0.47 10.21 -17.32
C SER A 76 0.71 10.60 -16.42
N GLY A 77 1.83 10.91 -17.05
CA GLY A 77 3.00 11.44 -16.34
C GLY A 77 2.71 12.78 -15.65
N LYS A 78 1.83 13.61 -16.23
CA LYS A 78 1.40 14.89 -15.64
C LYS A 78 0.64 14.69 -14.34
N TYR A 79 -0.30 13.74 -14.31
CA TYR A 79 -1.05 13.42 -13.10
C TYR A 79 -0.12 12.90 -12.00
N LYS A 80 0.74 11.92 -12.32
CA LYS A 80 1.71 11.37 -11.37
C LYS A 80 2.65 12.44 -10.79
N LYS A 81 3.09 13.38 -11.63
CA LYS A 81 3.92 14.51 -11.18
C LYS A 81 3.16 15.40 -10.19
N LYS A 82 1.93 15.79 -10.53
CA LYS A 82 1.09 16.63 -9.66
C LYS A 82 0.78 15.92 -8.32
N LEU A 83 0.46 14.64 -8.36
CA LEU A 83 0.23 13.80 -7.18
C LEU A 83 1.48 13.72 -6.30
N ARG A 84 2.65 13.53 -6.91
CA ARG A 84 3.92 13.53 -6.16
C ARG A 84 4.20 14.88 -5.51
N GLU A 85 3.99 15.96 -6.24
CA GLU A 85 4.20 17.33 -5.74
C GLU A 85 3.28 17.66 -4.56
N SER A 86 2.00 17.27 -4.61
CA SER A 86 1.06 17.48 -3.49
C SER A 86 1.46 16.68 -2.25
N LEU A 87 1.88 15.43 -2.42
CA LEU A 87 2.29 14.57 -1.31
C LEU A 87 3.58 15.06 -0.62
N LEU A 88 4.47 15.74 -1.34
CA LEU A 88 5.73 16.23 -0.79
C LEU A 88 5.59 17.50 0.05
N GLN A 89 4.50 18.27 -0.08
CA GLN A 89 4.34 19.54 0.66
C GLN A 89 4.25 19.34 2.18
N GLU A 90 3.73 18.19 2.63
CA GLU A 90 3.52 17.86 4.05
C GLU A 90 4.41 16.70 4.53
N TRP A 91 5.45 16.34 3.77
CA TRP A 91 6.22 15.11 4.02
C TRP A 91 7.53 15.38 4.79
N PRO A 92 7.67 14.92 6.05
CA PRO A 92 8.84 15.22 6.88
C PRO A 92 10.03 14.26 6.66
N PHE A 93 9.88 13.22 5.82
CA PHE A 93 10.91 12.21 5.58
C PHE A 93 11.52 12.32 4.17
N ALA A 94 12.44 11.42 3.83
CA ALA A 94 13.04 11.39 2.50
C ALA A 94 11.99 11.16 1.40
N ALA A 95 12.09 11.92 0.30
CA ALA A 95 11.13 11.90 -0.80
C ALA A 95 10.98 10.52 -1.48
N HIS A 96 12.02 9.69 -1.47
CA HIS A 96 11.96 8.36 -2.10
C HIS A 96 10.96 7.43 -1.41
N TRP A 97 10.59 7.68 -0.15
CA TRP A 97 9.52 6.95 0.53
C TRP A 97 8.15 7.23 -0.08
N VAL A 98 7.90 8.47 -0.53
CA VAL A 98 6.71 8.84 -1.30
C VAL A 98 6.70 8.14 -2.65
N ASP A 99 7.85 8.09 -3.33
CA ASP A 99 7.97 7.38 -4.62
C ASP A 99 7.67 5.88 -4.47
N SER A 100 8.14 5.25 -3.38
CA SER A 100 7.79 3.88 -3.03
C SER A 100 6.30 3.72 -2.71
N ALA A 101 5.69 4.67 -1.97
CA ALA A 101 4.27 4.64 -1.64
C ALA A 101 3.39 4.71 -2.90
N ILE A 102 3.74 5.58 -3.86
CA ILE A 102 3.08 5.67 -5.16
C ILE A 102 3.16 4.32 -5.89
N LYS A 103 4.36 3.71 -5.98
CA LYS A 103 4.51 2.38 -6.61
C LYS A 103 3.65 1.31 -5.95
N THR A 104 3.59 1.31 -4.61
CA THR A 104 2.77 0.39 -3.82
C THR A 104 1.30 0.59 -4.13
N ALA A 105 0.81 1.83 -4.09
CA ALA A 105 -0.59 2.17 -4.35
C ALA A 105 -1.06 1.73 -5.74
N TYR A 106 -0.28 2.02 -6.79
CA TYR A 106 -0.61 1.56 -8.16
C TYR A 106 -0.57 0.03 -8.29
N SER A 107 0.30 -0.65 -7.55
CA SER A 107 0.36 -2.12 -7.55
C SER A 107 -0.86 -2.72 -6.86
N ILE A 108 -1.28 -2.15 -5.73
CA ILE A 108 -2.52 -2.53 -5.03
C ILE A 108 -3.72 -2.28 -5.94
N LEU A 109 -3.83 -1.11 -6.56
CA LEU A 109 -4.95 -0.79 -7.46
C LEU A 109 -5.08 -1.81 -8.60
N ARG A 110 -3.96 -2.21 -9.19
CA ARG A 110 -3.90 -3.23 -10.26
C ARG A 110 -4.37 -4.61 -9.79
N LEU A 111 -4.16 -4.95 -8.53
CA LEU A 111 -4.56 -6.23 -7.94
C LEU A 111 -6.01 -6.20 -7.42
N GLY A 112 -6.37 -5.18 -6.64
CA GLY A 112 -7.68 -4.99 -6.02
C GLY A 112 -8.83 -4.79 -7.00
N GLY A 113 -8.52 -4.27 -8.21
CA GLY A 113 -9.49 -4.22 -9.30
C GLY A 113 -10.10 -5.59 -9.62
N LYS A 114 -9.37 -6.70 -9.46
CA LYS A 114 -9.90 -8.05 -9.77
C LYS A 114 -10.83 -8.60 -8.69
N THR A 115 -10.64 -8.22 -7.43
CA THR A 115 -11.40 -8.76 -6.29
C THR A 115 -12.72 -8.03 -6.08
N MET A 116 -12.73 -6.69 -6.12
CA MET A 116 -13.97 -5.90 -6.00
C MET A 116 -14.94 -6.17 -7.16
N LEU A 117 -14.41 -6.43 -8.37
CA LEU A 117 -15.20 -6.88 -9.52
C LEU A 117 -16.00 -8.16 -9.23
N LYS A 118 -15.39 -9.08 -8.47
CA LYS A 118 -15.99 -10.37 -8.12
C LYS A 118 -17.07 -10.24 -7.04
N GLU A 119 -16.90 -9.31 -6.09
CA GLU A 119 -17.90 -9.03 -5.05
C GLU A 119 -19.14 -8.32 -5.62
N LYS A 120 -18.94 -7.32 -6.50
CA LYS A 120 -20.04 -6.58 -7.12
C LYS A 120 -20.83 -7.41 -8.14
N GLU A 121 -20.21 -8.40 -8.78
CA GLU A 121 -20.91 -9.42 -9.59
C GLU A 121 -21.80 -10.34 -8.75
N ARG A 122 -21.45 -10.57 -7.48
CA ARG A 122 -22.25 -11.38 -6.53
C ARG A 122 -23.41 -10.61 -5.90
N GLY A 123 -23.51 -9.30 -6.14
CA GLY A 123 -24.61 -8.48 -5.64
C GLY A 123 -24.49 -8.06 -4.16
N GLU A 124 -23.34 -8.30 -3.52
CA GLU A 124 -23.09 -7.85 -2.16
C GLU A 124 -22.45 -6.46 -2.19
N ASP A 125 -23.13 -5.48 -1.58
CA ASP A 125 -22.58 -4.14 -1.32
C ASP A 125 -21.65 -4.22 -0.08
N PRO A 126 -20.33 -4.03 -0.23
CA PRO A 126 -19.39 -4.14 0.88
C PRO A 126 -19.59 -3.10 1.98
N LEU A 127 -20.31 -2.02 1.69
CA LEU A 127 -20.50 -0.87 2.60
C LEU A 127 -21.81 -0.92 3.40
N ARG A 128 -22.62 -1.99 3.27
CA ARG A 128 -23.95 -2.05 3.88
C ARG A 128 -24.03 -2.83 5.20
N LYS A 129 -22.93 -3.34 5.71
CA LYS A 129 -22.88 -4.10 6.97
C LYS A 129 -22.31 -3.21 8.09
N ASP A 130 -23.10 -2.28 8.65
CA ASP A 130 -22.81 -1.71 10.00
C ASP A 130 -23.87 -0.74 10.55
N SER A 131 -25.14 -0.83 10.14
CA SER A 131 -26.18 0.10 10.65
C SER A 131 -27.41 -0.58 11.24
N SER A 132 -27.26 -1.74 11.90
CA SER A 132 -28.35 -2.36 12.68
C SER A 132 -27.83 -3.26 13.80
N GLN A 133 -27.37 -2.66 14.88
CA GLN A 133 -27.42 -3.27 16.22
C GLN A 133 -27.85 -2.19 17.22
N GLU A 134 -29.15 -1.92 17.27
CA GLU A 134 -29.75 -1.30 18.47
C GLU A 134 -29.87 -2.38 19.56
N PRO A 135 -29.43 -2.13 20.80
CA PRO A 135 -29.59 -3.08 21.89
C PRO A 135 -31.03 -3.09 22.40
N ASN A 136 -31.67 -4.25 22.24
CA ASN A 136 -33.02 -4.54 22.70
C ASN A 136 -33.07 -4.50 24.24
N LYS A 137 -33.78 -3.51 24.82
CA LYS A 137 -34.09 -3.45 26.25
C LYS A 137 -35.18 -4.49 26.55
N HIS A 138 -34.89 -5.46 27.40
CA HIS A 138 -35.93 -6.30 28.00
C HIS A 138 -36.13 -5.89 29.46
N SER A 139 -37.42 -5.73 29.77
CA SER A 139 -38.01 -5.35 31.05
C SER A 139 -38.19 -6.56 31.97
#